data_AF-A0A327XZS7-F1
#
_entry.id   AF-A0A327XZS7-F1
#
_cell.length_a   1.000
_cell.length_b   1.000
_cell.length_c   1.000
_cell.angle_alpha   90.00
_cell.angle_beta   90.00
_cell.angle_gamma   90.00
#
_symmetry.space_group_name_H-M   'P 1'
#
loop_
_entity.id
_entity.type
_entity.pdbx_description
1 polymer ?
#
loop_
_entity_poly.entity_id
_entity_poly.type
_entity_poly.pdbx_seq_one_letter_code
_entity_poly.pdbx_strand_id
1 'polypeptide(L)'
;MKLNRPSWPLAIGLAIGLAILAALAGIAFGTLNDWTHGAYLDLRRNTRLALGLEKHWMRLPGPGSTDPRSPVACPDPAATRVLVTGGQSNAANTNTKAATLPPDADVYAWFNGVCWRGTDPMPGAQGSGGSLWPPLGAALSKGLGQPVLFINGAVGGSQVGDWLDLRSGYLDALLGRIAAARAQGYAPELILWHQGESDANVMPDTARGRAAMRAQFDALIAQLLAATPDARLYLFQASKCIGPRRADGVEAMRAVQRAVADATPRVIAGLNTDSFGNDYRWDTCHFNSLGRDAVVARITPQIMDLLGAAARSGEAGRNPLE
;
A
#
# COMPACT_ATOMS: atom_id res chain seq x y z
N MET A 1 65.35 -24.02 0.65
CA MET A 1 64.40 -23.10 -0.01
C MET A 1 63.14 -23.04 0.86
N LYS A 2 62.99 -22.02 1.73
CA LYS A 2 61.82 -21.90 2.62
C LYS A 2 60.65 -21.35 1.80
N LEU A 3 59.63 -22.16 1.54
CA LEU A 3 58.38 -21.68 0.95
C LEU A 3 57.65 -20.81 2.00
N ASN A 4 57.56 -19.52 1.74
CA ASN A 4 56.67 -18.62 2.47
C ASN A 4 55.23 -19.12 2.28
N ARG A 5 54.61 -19.63 3.34
CA ARG A 5 53.17 -19.88 3.35
C ARG A 5 52.47 -18.52 3.32
N PRO A 6 51.54 -18.27 2.38
CA PRO A 6 50.81 -17.01 2.36
C PRO A 6 50.05 -16.86 3.67
N SER A 7 50.14 -15.68 4.28
CA SER A 7 49.41 -15.37 5.51
C SER A 7 47.91 -15.32 5.17
N TRP A 8 47.20 -16.34 5.62
CA TRP A 8 45.74 -16.46 5.56
C TRP A 8 44.97 -15.18 5.93
N PRO A 9 45.38 -14.36 6.93
CA PRO A 9 44.69 -13.10 7.21
C PRO A 9 44.76 -12.06 6.08
N LEU A 10 45.85 -12.03 5.29
CA LEU A 10 45.95 -11.14 4.13
C LEU A 10 45.04 -11.61 2.99
N ALA A 11 44.94 -12.91 2.77
CA ALA A 11 44.03 -13.48 1.75
C ALA A 11 42.54 -13.27 2.12
N ILE A 12 42.19 -13.44 3.40
CA ILE A 12 40.83 -13.17 3.90
C ILE A 12 40.51 -11.68 3.84
N GLY A 13 41.45 -10.82 4.25
CA GLY A 13 41.29 -9.37 4.14
C GLY A 13 41.11 -8.90 2.69
N LEU A 14 41.84 -9.48 1.75
CA LEU A 14 41.70 -9.20 0.33
C LEU A 14 40.35 -9.67 -0.22
N ALA A 15 39.88 -10.86 0.19
CA ALA A 15 38.59 -11.40 -0.22
C ALA A 15 37.41 -10.56 0.31
N ILE A 16 37.48 -10.12 1.57
CA ILE A 16 36.48 -9.20 2.15
C ILE A 16 36.54 -7.84 1.44
N GLY A 17 37.73 -7.30 1.19
CA GLY A 17 37.91 -6.05 0.46
C GLY A 17 37.34 -6.10 -0.96
N LEU A 18 37.58 -7.19 -1.69
CA LEU A 18 37.02 -7.43 -3.02
C LEU A 18 35.50 -7.58 -2.98
N ALA A 19 34.94 -8.25 -1.97
CA ALA A 19 33.50 -8.37 -1.80
C ALA A 19 32.82 -7.02 -1.51
N ILE A 20 33.44 -6.18 -0.69
CA ILE A 20 32.96 -4.81 -0.40
C ILE A 20 33.06 -3.94 -1.66
N LEU A 21 34.18 -3.99 -2.38
CA LEU A 21 34.35 -3.26 -3.64
C LEU A 21 33.35 -3.70 -4.71
N ALA A 22 33.09 -5.00 -4.83
CA ALA A 22 32.07 -5.54 -5.74
C ALA A 22 30.65 -5.10 -5.32
N ALA A 23 30.36 -5.04 -4.02
CA ALA A 23 29.08 -4.53 -3.51
C ALA A 23 28.92 -3.03 -3.79
N LEU A 24 29.96 -2.22 -3.54
CA LEU A 24 29.97 -0.78 -3.81
C LEU A 24 29.89 -0.48 -5.31
N ALA A 25 30.63 -1.22 -6.14
CA ALA A 25 30.54 -1.14 -7.59
C ALA A 25 29.15 -1.58 -8.07
N GLY A 26 28.56 -2.63 -7.52
CA GLY A 26 27.19 -3.05 -7.81
C GLY A 26 26.14 -2.00 -7.44
N ILE A 27 26.31 -1.30 -6.33
CA ILE A 27 25.47 -0.16 -5.92
C ILE A 27 25.62 1.00 -6.90
N ALA A 28 26.85 1.36 -7.27
CA ALA A 28 27.15 2.48 -8.17
C ALA A 28 26.79 2.19 -9.63
N PHE A 29 26.86 0.94 -10.08
CA PHE A 29 26.51 0.52 -11.45
C PHE A 29 25.03 0.16 -11.57
N GLY A 30 24.40 -0.25 -10.48
CA GLY A 30 22.96 -0.53 -10.39
C GLY A 30 22.08 0.72 -10.46
N THR A 31 22.66 1.93 -10.44
CA THR A 31 21.95 3.18 -10.76
C THR A 31 22.05 3.56 -12.24
N LEU A 32 22.84 2.83 -13.04
CA LEU A 32 23.17 3.17 -14.43
C LEU A 32 22.67 2.16 -15.47
N ASN A 33 22.24 0.95 -15.07
CA ASN A 33 21.70 -0.06 -15.98
C ASN A 33 20.66 -0.98 -15.28
N ASP A 34 19.48 -1.12 -15.88
CA ASP A 34 18.36 -1.90 -15.33
C ASP A 34 18.72 -3.38 -15.11
N TRP A 35 19.55 -3.97 -15.98
CA TRP A 35 19.92 -5.38 -15.90
C TRP A 35 20.82 -5.69 -14.69
N THR A 36 21.83 -4.86 -14.43
CA THR A 36 22.74 -5.03 -13.28
C THR A 36 22.00 -4.79 -11.97
N HIS A 37 21.07 -3.83 -11.94
CA HIS A 37 20.17 -3.61 -10.81
C HIS A 37 19.31 -4.84 -10.53
N GLY A 38 18.70 -5.41 -11.57
CA GLY A 38 17.93 -6.65 -11.49
C GLY A 38 18.75 -7.83 -10.96
N ALA A 39 19.96 -8.04 -11.48
CA ALA A 39 20.86 -9.10 -11.03
C ALA A 39 21.30 -8.92 -9.57
N TYR A 40 21.58 -7.67 -9.15
CA TYR A 40 21.90 -7.34 -7.77
C TYR A 40 20.74 -7.65 -6.81
N LEU A 41 19.51 -7.25 -7.15
CA LEU A 41 18.32 -7.55 -6.33
C LEU A 41 18.08 -9.07 -6.21
N ASP A 42 18.37 -9.82 -7.27
CA ASP A 42 18.31 -11.28 -7.24
C ASP A 42 19.37 -11.92 -6.38
N LEU A 43 20.61 -11.50 -6.53
CA LEU A 43 21.71 -11.98 -5.70
C LEU A 43 21.40 -11.68 -4.24
N ARG A 44 20.94 -10.47 -3.92
CA ARG A 44 20.53 -10.09 -2.55
C ARG A 44 19.40 -10.98 -2.04
N ARG A 45 18.35 -11.22 -2.83
CA ARG A 45 17.22 -12.08 -2.45
C ARG A 45 17.64 -13.54 -2.26
N ASN A 46 18.34 -14.10 -3.23
CA ASN A 46 18.73 -15.50 -3.25
C ASN A 46 19.76 -15.79 -2.16
N THR A 47 20.73 -14.90 -1.94
CA THR A 47 21.66 -14.97 -0.80
C THR A 47 20.90 -14.92 0.52
N ARG A 48 19.93 -14.02 0.67
CA ARG A 48 19.08 -13.97 1.87
C ARG A 48 18.36 -15.30 2.11
N LEU A 49 17.72 -15.85 1.08
CA LEU A 49 17.01 -17.13 1.17
C LEU A 49 17.96 -18.30 1.48
N ALA A 50 19.11 -18.37 0.82
CA ALA A 50 20.11 -19.42 1.02
C ALA A 50 20.73 -19.38 2.43
N LEU A 51 20.88 -18.18 2.99
CA LEU A 51 21.38 -17.98 4.35
C LEU A 51 20.28 -18.08 5.43
N GLY A 52 19.03 -18.36 5.06
CA GLY A 52 17.90 -18.39 5.99
C GLY A 52 17.62 -17.05 6.67
N LEU A 53 18.12 -15.94 6.11
CA LEU A 53 17.97 -14.62 6.70
C LEU A 53 16.53 -14.14 6.56
N GLU A 54 16.00 -13.55 7.63
CA GLU A 54 14.66 -12.97 7.60
C GLU A 54 14.58 -11.84 6.57
N LYS A 55 13.39 -11.67 5.98
CA LYS A 55 13.14 -10.53 5.10
C LYS A 55 13.28 -9.27 5.95
N HIS A 56 14.01 -8.27 5.44
CA HIS A 56 14.05 -6.98 6.10
C HIS A 56 12.70 -6.31 5.93
N TRP A 57 11.88 -6.36 6.97
CA TRP A 57 10.56 -5.75 6.99
C TRP A 57 10.72 -4.23 7.09
N MET A 58 9.92 -3.52 6.30
CA MET A 58 9.74 -2.09 6.47
C MET A 58 9.17 -1.78 7.86
N ARG A 59 9.75 -0.77 8.52
CA ARG A 59 9.28 -0.32 9.84
C ARG A 59 7.93 0.38 9.70
N LEU A 60 6.93 -0.08 10.46
CA LEU A 60 5.65 0.59 10.60
C LEU A 60 5.80 1.89 11.40
N PRO A 61 5.02 2.94 11.09
CA PRO A 61 4.86 4.09 11.99
C PRO A 61 4.28 3.61 13.32
N GLY A 62 5.04 3.75 14.41
CA GLY A 62 4.61 3.34 15.75
C GLY A 62 4.03 4.50 16.58
N PRO A 63 3.49 4.19 17.78
CA PRO A 63 3.28 5.18 18.82
C PRO A 63 4.58 5.94 19.09
N GLY A 64 4.59 7.25 18.88
CA GLY A 64 5.78 8.10 19.02
C GLY A 64 6.57 8.38 17.74
N SER A 65 6.07 8.00 16.55
CA SER A 65 6.55 8.67 15.33
C SER A 65 6.20 10.15 15.45
N THR A 66 7.21 11.02 15.50
CA THR A 66 7.02 12.47 15.62
C THR A 66 6.44 13.00 14.32
N ASP A 67 5.12 12.94 14.20
CA ASP A 67 4.41 13.86 13.35
C ASP A 67 4.52 15.24 14.03
N PRO A 68 5.16 16.25 13.40
CA PRO A 68 5.27 17.58 14.01
C PRO A 68 3.92 18.29 14.13
N ARG A 69 2.86 17.75 13.51
CA ARG A 69 1.50 18.25 13.65
C ARG A 69 0.94 17.87 15.03
N SER A 70 -0.06 18.62 15.47
CA SER A 70 -0.81 18.29 16.69
C SER A 70 -2.07 17.51 16.34
N PRO A 71 -2.49 16.56 17.20
CA PRO A 71 -3.83 15.98 17.11
C PRO A 71 -4.91 17.05 17.08
N VAL A 72 -6.03 16.75 16.44
CA VAL A 72 -7.22 17.61 16.38
C VAL A 72 -8.41 16.92 17.03
N ALA A 73 -9.44 17.69 17.37
CA ALA A 73 -10.71 17.13 17.77
C ALA A 73 -11.25 16.24 16.64
N CYS A 74 -11.74 15.06 17.00
CA CYS A 74 -12.37 14.19 16.03
C CYS A 74 -13.76 14.71 15.64
N PRO A 75 -14.18 14.54 14.38
CA PRO A 75 -15.54 14.88 13.96
C PRO A 75 -16.56 13.92 14.58
N ASP A 76 -17.84 14.30 14.63
CA ASP A 76 -18.91 13.42 15.11
C ASP A 76 -18.93 12.10 14.31
N PRO A 77 -18.73 10.92 14.95
CA PRO A 77 -18.77 9.64 14.27
C PRO A 77 -20.04 9.40 13.46
N ALA A 78 -21.21 9.86 13.92
CA ALA A 78 -22.48 9.65 13.25
C ALA A 78 -22.62 10.43 11.94
N ALA A 79 -21.89 11.55 11.81
CA ALA A 79 -21.90 12.41 10.62
C ALA A 79 -20.73 12.15 9.67
N THR A 80 -19.78 11.28 10.04
CA THR A 80 -18.49 11.10 9.35
C THR A 80 -18.48 9.87 8.46
N ARG A 81 -17.94 10.01 7.24
CA ARG A 81 -17.67 8.90 6.33
C ARG A 81 -16.32 8.29 6.62
N VAL A 82 -16.26 6.98 6.84
CA VAL A 82 -15.05 6.30 7.32
C VAL A 82 -14.52 5.34 6.26
N LEU A 83 -13.30 5.58 5.80
CA LEU A 83 -12.64 4.78 4.77
C LEU A 83 -11.33 4.20 5.29
N VAL A 84 -11.08 2.92 5.01
CA VAL A 84 -9.80 2.27 5.28
C VAL A 84 -8.96 2.30 4.01
N THR A 85 -7.67 2.58 4.12
CA THR A 85 -6.74 2.52 2.98
C THR A 85 -5.53 1.65 3.31
N GLY A 86 -5.07 0.89 2.32
CA GLY A 86 -3.94 -0.03 2.48
C GLY A 86 -3.38 -0.53 1.16
N GLY A 87 -2.39 -1.42 1.26
CA GLY A 87 -1.60 -1.89 0.13
C GLY A 87 -0.18 -1.33 0.17
N GLN A 88 0.39 -0.98 -1.00
CA GLN A 88 1.82 -0.66 -1.09
C GLN A 88 2.14 0.83 -1.29
N SER A 89 3.30 1.15 -1.87
CA SER A 89 3.85 2.51 -1.94
C SER A 89 2.94 3.54 -2.61
N ASN A 90 2.21 3.17 -3.66
CA ASN A 90 1.25 4.06 -4.33
C ASN A 90 -0.02 4.35 -3.50
N ALA A 91 -0.33 3.50 -2.50
CA ALA A 91 -1.32 3.78 -1.46
C ALA A 91 -0.73 4.48 -0.22
N ALA A 92 0.59 4.56 -0.13
CA ALA A 92 1.29 5.16 0.99
C ALA A 92 1.64 6.63 0.70
N ASN A 93 2.59 7.20 1.43
CA ASN A 93 3.07 8.57 1.26
C ASN A 93 4.28 8.60 0.31
N THR A 94 4.13 8.07 -0.92
CA THR A 94 5.23 7.94 -1.90
C THR A 94 4.96 8.70 -3.20
N ASN A 95 3.81 9.36 -3.34
CA ASN A 95 3.58 10.24 -4.48
C ASN A 95 4.50 11.47 -4.35
N THR A 96 4.92 12.08 -5.48
CA THR A 96 6.00 13.09 -5.47
C THR A 96 5.80 14.24 -4.47
N LYS A 97 4.65 14.91 -4.54
CA LYS A 97 4.36 16.13 -3.76
C LYS A 97 3.12 15.93 -2.92
N ALA A 98 3.14 16.47 -1.71
CA ALA A 98 1.97 16.65 -0.87
C ALA A 98 0.88 17.42 -1.64
N ALA A 99 -0.38 17.03 -1.46
CA ALA A 99 -1.52 17.80 -1.96
C ALA A 99 -1.76 19.04 -1.08
N THR A 100 -2.03 20.17 -1.72
CA THR A 100 -2.55 21.35 -1.02
C THR A 100 -4.07 21.24 -0.96
N LEU A 101 -4.62 21.21 0.25
CA LEU A 101 -6.07 21.20 0.45
C LEU A 101 -6.60 22.61 0.72
N PRO A 102 -7.87 22.89 0.39
CA PRO A 102 -8.58 24.05 0.90
C PRO A 102 -8.55 24.10 2.44
N PRO A 103 -8.47 25.28 3.07
CA PRO A 103 -8.44 25.40 4.53
C PRO A 103 -9.67 24.81 5.25
N ASP A 104 -10.80 24.77 4.56
CA ASP A 104 -12.11 24.26 5.01
C ASP A 104 -12.34 22.79 4.65
N ALA A 105 -11.33 22.08 4.12
CA ALA A 105 -11.47 20.67 3.80
C ALA A 105 -11.61 19.81 5.08
N ASP A 106 -12.78 19.21 5.27
CA ASP A 106 -13.09 18.32 6.39
C ASP A 106 -12.57 16.88 6.15
N VAL A 107 -11.24 16.77 6.07
CA VAL A 107 -10.53 15.50 5.92
C VAL A 107 -9.72 15.22 7.18
N TYR A 108 -9.86 14.00 7.68
CA TYR A 108 -9.25 13.53 8.92
C TYR A 108 -8.52 12.20 8.69
N ALA A 109 -7.55 11.90 9.55
CA ALA A 109 -6.92 10.61 9.64
C ALA A 109 -6.99 10.10 11.08
N TRP A 110 -7.32 8.82 11.26
CA TRP A 110 -7.30 8.16 12.56
C TRP A 110 -6.00 7.41 12.76
N PHE A 111 -5.22 7.80 13.77
CA PHE A 111 -3.95 7.16 14.07
C PHE A 111 -3.60 7.30 15.56
N ASN A 112 -3.17 6.19 16.17
CA ASN A 112 -2.85 6.10 17.60
C ASN A 112 -3.97 6.57 18.55
N GLY A 113 -5.22 6.25 18.21
CA GLY A 113 -6.36 6.53 19.09
C GLY A 113 -6.87 7.98 19.06
N VAL A 114 -6.32 8.82 18.18
CA VAL A 114 -6.72 10.23 18.04
C VAL A 114 -6.85 10.62 16.56
N CYS A 115 -7.53 11.74 16.32
CA CYS A 115 -7.68 12.29 14.97
C CYS A 115 -6.58 13.29 14.65
N TRP A 116 -6.21 13.28 13.38
CA TRP A 116 -5.26 14.17 12.76
C TRP A 116 -5.93 14.87 11.58
N ARG A 117 -5.45 16.03 11.18
CA ARG A 117 -5.82 16.59 9.87
C ARG A 117 -5.36 15.63 8.77
N GLY A 118 -6.26 15.32 7.84
CA GLY A 118 -6.01 14.42 6.71
C GLY A 118 -5.18 15.09 5.61
N THR A 119 -4.00 15.58 5.96
CA THR A 119 -3.03 16.17 5.03
C THR A 119 -1.84 15.24 4.83
N ASP A 120 -1.16 15.38 3.70
CA ASP A 120 0.07 14.63 3.43
C ASP A 120 1.23 15.11 4.33
N PRO A 121 2.15 14.22 4.73
CA PRO A 121 2.05 12.76 4.61
C PRO A 121 0.95 12.22 5.54
N MET A 122 0.11 11.31 5.06
CA MET A 122 -1.00 10.76 5.84
C MET A 122 -0.50 9.89 7.01
N PRO A 123 -0.94 10.14 8.25
CA PRO A 123 -0.61 9.30 9.40
C PRO A 123 -1.00 7.82 9.18
N GLY A 124 -0.22 6.90 9.74
CA GLY A 124 -0.49 5.46 9.68
C GLY A 124 0.05 4.71 8.45
N ALA A 125 0.51 5.42 7.41
CA ALA A 125 1.22 4.83 6.28
C ALA A 125 2.71 5.16 6.27
N GLN A 126 3.47 4.36 5.54
CA GLN A 126 4.88 4.61 5.29
C GLN A 126 5.12 5.79 4.32
N GLY A 127 6.28 6.43 4.45
CA GLY A 127 6.76 7.46 3.54
C GLY A 127 6.49 8.87 4.06
N SER A 128 6.99 9.87 3.34
CA SER A 128 6.91 11.30 3.72
C SER A 128 6.45 12.20 2.58
N GLY A 129 6.13 11.63 1.42
CA GLY A 129 5.64 12.34 0.24
C GLY A 129 4.12 12.55 0.27
N GLY A 130 3.56 12.78 -0.91
CA GLY A 130 2.12 12.85 -1.09
C GLY A 130 1.44 11.48 -1.15
N SER A 131 0.12 11.49 -1.10
CA SER A 131 -0.71 10.30 -1.26
C SER A 131 -1.96 10.59 -2.11
N LEU A 132 -2.77 9.57 -2.37
CA LEU A 132 -4.05 9.72 -3.07
C LEU A 132 -5.16 10.29 -2.17
N TRP A 133 -4.99 10.20 -0.84
CA TRP A 133 -6.11 10.25 0.09
C TRP A 133 -6.58 11.65 0.47
N PRO A 134 -5.71 12.62 0.79
CA PRO A 134 -6.14 14.01 1.05
C PRO A 134 -7.00 14.61 -0.07
N PRO A 135 -6.57 14.60 -1.35
CA PRO A 135 -7.38 15.18 -2.42
C PRO A 135 -8.68 14.38 -2.69
N LEU A 136 -8.65 13.05 -2.54
CA LEU A 136 -9.86 12.24 -2.61
C LEU A 136 -10.84 12.63 -1.48
N GLY A 137 -10.35 12.69 -0.24
CA GLY A 137 -11.15 13.05 0.93
C GLY A 137 -11.77 14.44 0.80
N ALA A 138 -11.02 15.42 0.29
CA ALA A 138 -11.54 16.77 0.09
C ALA A 138 -12.67 16.79 -0.96
N ALA A 139 -12.50 16.03 -2.06
CA ALA A 139 -13.54 15.92 -3.08
C ALA A 139 -14.80 15.20 -2.56
N LEU A 140 -14.62 14.09 -1.84
CA LEU A 140 -15.70 13.34 -1.20
C LEU A 140 -16.44 14.19 -0.16
N SER A 141 -15.71 14.85 0.73
CA SER A 141 -16.28 15.67 1.79
C SER A 141 -17.12 16.80 1.22
N LYS A 142 -16.59 17.52 0.21
CA LYS A 142 -17.31 18.56 -0.49
C LYS A 142 -18.60 18.06 -1.15
N GLY A 143 -18.55 16.92 -1.84
CA GLY A 143 -19.73 16.41 -2.56
C GLY A 143 -20.77 15.73 -1.67
N LEU A 144 -20.37 15.19 -0.52
CA LEU A 144 -21.27 14.54 0.44
C LEU A 144 -21.79 15.51 1.51
N GLY A 145 -21.13 16.67 1.70
CA GLY A 145 -21.44 17.58 2.80
C GLY A 145 -21.13 16.98 4.17
N GLN A 146 -20.20 16.04 4.24
CA GLN A 146 -19.86 15.28 5.45
C GLN A 146 -18.34 15.18 5.62
N PRO A 147 -17.82 15.13 6.85
CA PRO A 147 -16.40 14.84 7.09
C PRO A 147 -16.00 13.48 6.54
N VAL A 148 -14.76 13.36 6.07
CA VAL A 148 -14.16 12.09 5.65
C VAL A 148 -12.98 11.76 6.56
N LEU A 149 -13.03 10.57 7.17
CA LEU A 149 -11.98 10.07 8.05
C LEU A 149 -11.32 8.83 7.44
N PHE A 150 -10.01 8.88 7.26
CA PHE A 150 -9.21 7.77 6.76
C PHE A 150 -8.53 6.99 7.89
N ILE A 151 -8.58 5.66 7.80
CA ILE A 151 -7.76 4.74 8.58
C ILE A 151 -6.73 4.15 7.60
N ASN A 152 -5.54 4.75 7.54
CA ASN A 152 -4.50 4.35 6.58
C ASN A 152 -3.52 3.36 7.21
N GLY A 153 -3.04 2.39 6.42
CA GLY A 153 -2.02 1.41 6.83
C GLY A 153 -0.99 1.04 5.78
N ALA A 154 -0.96 1.70 4.62
CA ALA A 154 -0.16 1.25 3.48
C ALA A 154 1.37 1.19 3.76
N VAL A 155 2.02 0.14 3.25
CA VAL A 155 3.45 -0.15 3.48
C VAL A 155 4.18 -0.31 2.15
N GLY A 156 5.12 0.58 1.87
CA GLY A 156 5.90 0.60 0.63
C GLY A 156 6.72 -0.67 0.42
N GLY A 157 6.77 -1.15 -0.83
CA GLY A 157 7.52 -2.35 -1.21
C GLY A 157 6.95 -3.68 -0.69
N SER A 158 5.82 -3.67 0.02
CA SER A 158 5.18 -4.89 0.50
C SER A 158 4.59 -5.74 -0.63
N GLN A 159 4.67 -7.06 -0.45
CA GLN A 159 3.99 -8.09 -1.22
C GLN A 159 2.72 -8.56 -0.48
N VAL A 160 1.76 -9.18 -1.15
CA VAL A 160 0.54 -9.69 -0.48
C VAL A 160 0.90 -10.65 0.65
N GLY A 161 1.86 -11.53 0.41
CA GLY A 161 2.35 -12.46 1.41
C GLY A 161 2.93 -11.79 2.66
N ASP A 162 3.44 -10.56 2.55
CA ASP A 162 3.96 -9.81 3.69
C ASP A 162 2.84 -9.42 4.65
N TRP A 163 1.65 -9.11 4.13
CA TRP A 163 0.48 -8.80 4.95
C TRP A 163 -0.06 -10.01 5.71
N LEU A 164 0.26 -11.23 5.26
CA LEU A 164 -0.16 -12.47 5.91
C LEU A 164 0.92 -13.06 6.83
N ASP A 165 2.15 -12.56 6.76
CA ASP A 165 3.25 -13.00 7.62
C ASP A 165 3.20 -12.27 8.96
N LEU A 166 2.89 -12.99 10.03
CA LEU A 166 2.78 -12.43 11.39
C LEU A 166 4.06 -11.70 11.85
N ARG A 167 5.22 -12.03 11.28
CA ARG A 167 6.49 -11.35 11.62
C ARG A 167 6.56 -9.94 11.04
N SER A 168 5.80 -9.63 10.00
CA SER A 168 5.72 -8.26 9.47
C SER A 168 4.90 -7.35 10.39
N GLY A 169 3.84 -7.89 11.01
CA GLY A 169 2.86 -7.15 11.80
C GLY A 169 1.99 -6.17 11.00
N TYR A 170 2.04 -6.17 9.67
CA TYR A 170 1.38 -5.15 8.83
C TYR A 170 -0.14 -5.22 8.93
N LEU A 171 -0.70 -6.42 8.76
CA LEU A 171 -2.14 -6.62 8.86
C LEU A 171 -2.62 -6.40 10.30
N ASP A 172 -1.94 -6.99 11.28
CA ASP A 172 -2.29 -6.82 12.71
C ASP A 172 -2.34 -5.35 13.13
N ALA A 173 -1.38 -4.54 12.68
CA ALA A 173 -1.37 -3.11 12.97
C ALA A 173 -2.56 -2.37 12.32
N LEU A 174 -2.92 -2.71 11.08
CA LEU A 174 -4.07 -2.12 10.41
C LEU A 174 -5.39 -2.57 11.06
N LEU A 175 -5.54 -3.86 11.36
CA LEU A 175 -6.72 -4.41 12.03
C LEU A 175 -6.90 -3.83 13.43
N GLY A 176 -5.82 -3.68 14.20
CA GLY A 176 -5.86 -3.02 15.51
C GLY A 176 -6.30 -1.56 15.41
N ARG A 177 -5.85 -0.83 14.38
CA ARG A 177 -6.28 0.55 14.13
C ARG A 177 -7.75 0.66 13.74
N ILE A 178 -8.24 -0.27 12.91
CA ILE A 178 -9.66 -0.40 12.56
C ILE A 178 -10.48 -0.68 13.82
N ALA A 179 -10.08 -1.64 14.64
CA ALA A 179 -10.78 -1.99 15.87
C ALA A 179 -10.84 -0.79 16.84
N ALA A 180 -9.72 -0.08 17.01
CA ALA A 180 -9.67 1.12 17.85
C ALA A 180 -10.59 2.23 17.36
N ALA A 181 -10.68 2.46 16.04
CA ALA A 181 -11.59 3.45 15.47
C ALA A 181 -13.07 3.05 15.67
N ARG A 182 -13.39 1.77 15.42
CA ARG A 182 -14.75 1.23 15.60
C ARG A 182 -15.22 1.31 17.05
N ALA A 183 -14.32 1.10 18.01
CA ALA A 183 -14.63 1.26 19.44
C ALA A 183 -15.03 2.71 19.81
N GLN A 184 -14.73 3.69 18.96
CA GLN A 184 -15.10 5.10 19.10
C GLN A 184 -16.27 5.50 18.19
N GLY A 185 -16.95 4.53 17.57
CA GLY A 185 -18.09 4.78 16.68
C GLY A 185 -17.74 5.02 15.21
N TYR A 186 -16.45 5.07 14.84
CA TYR A 186 -16.04 5.21 13.44
C TYR A 186 -16.08 3.85 12.74
N ALA A 187 -17.23 3.50 12.16
CA ALA A 187 -17.45 2.26 11.42
C ALA A 187 -17.05 2.39 9.94
N PRO A 188 -16.04 1.65 9.44
CA PRO A 188 -15.65 1.74 8.03
C PRO A 188 -16.76 1.32 7.06
N GLU A 189 -16.96 2.11 6.01
CA GLU A 189 -17.92 1.86 4.93
C GLU A 189 -17.25 1.30 3.67
N LEU A 190 -15.97 1.62 3.48
CA LEU A 190 -15.21 1.20 2.31
C LEU A 190 -13.73 1.00 2.64
N ILE A 191 -13.15 -0.07 2.09
CA ILE A 191 -11.72 -0.32 2.05
C ILE A 191 -11.21 -0.01 0.64
N LEU A 192 -10.18 0.81 0.53
CA LEU A 192 -9.46 1.12 -0.71
C LEU A 192 -8.11 0.41 -0.71
N TRP A 193 -7.96 -0.65 -1.50
CA TRP A 193 -6.78 -1.50 -1.48
C TRP A 193 -5.98 -1.44 -2.78
N HIS A 194 -4.79 -0.82 -2.74
CA HIS A 194 -3.92 -0.64 -3.92
C HIS A 194 -2.59 -1.36 -3.73
N GLN A 195 -2.47 -2.54 -4.35
CA GLN A 195 -1.38 -3.47 -4.11
C GLN A 195 -1.16 -4.37 -5.34
N GLY A 196 0.10 -4.60 -5.73
CA GLY A 196 0.46 -5.71 -6.62
C GLY A 196 1.79 -5.54 -7.37
N GLU A 197 2.39 -4.36 -7.41
CA GLU A 197 3.59 -4.09 -8.20
C GLU A 197 4.83 -4.86 -7.73
N SER A 198 4.94 -5.13 -6.42
CA SER A 198 6.01 -5.98 -5.87
C SER A 198 5.82 -7.47 -6.18
N ASP A 199 4.57 -7.91 -6.30
CA ASP A 199 4.23 -9.31 -6.62
C ASP A 199 4.37 -9.59 -8.11
N ALA A 200 3.92 -8.66 -8.97
CA ALA A 200 4.13 -8.72 -10.41
C ALA A 200 5.62 -8.81 -10.81
N ASN A 201 6.54 -8.37 -9.95
CA ASN A 201 7.98 -8.50 -10.17
C ASN A 201 8.55 -9.91 -9.96
N VAL A 202 7.85 -10.78 -9.22
CA VAL A 202 8.37 -12.10 -8.83
C VAL A 202 7.42 -13.25 -9.17
N MET A 203 6.18 -12.93 -9.53
CA MET A 203 5.14 -13.90 -9.82
C MET A 203 5.32 -14.46 -11.24
N PRO A 204 5.48 -15.78 -11.41
CA PRO A 204 5.50 -16.40 -12.73
C PRO A 204 4.10 -16.45 -13.32
N ASP A 205 3.96 -16.13 -14.61
CA ASP A 205 2.67 -16.22 -15.33
C ASP A 205 2.29 -17.67 -15.67
N THR A 206 1.99 -18.44 -14.63
CA THR A 206 1.58 -19.85 -14.73
C THR A 206 0.26 -20.05 -13.98
N ALA A 207 -0.49 -21.09 -14.33
CA ALA A 207 -1.73 -21.42 -13.62
C ALA A 207 -1.49 -21.61 -12.11
N ARG A 208 -0.41 -22.29 -11.74
CA ARG A 208 -0.02 -22.49 -10.33
C ARG A 208 0.35 -21.17 -9.64
N GLY A 209 1.11 -20.30 -10.30
CA GLY A 209 1.47 -18.98 -9.78
C GLY A 209 0.23 -18.11 -9.52
N ARG A 210 -0.68 -18.05 -10.49
CA ARG A 210 -1.97 -17.34 -10.37
C ARG A 210 -2.84 -17.88 -9.25
N ALA A 211 -2.94 -19.20 -9.12
CA ALA A 211 -3.70 -19.82 -8.03
C ALA A 211 -3.10 -19.52 -6.64
N ALA A 212 -1.77 -19.54 -6.50
CA ALA A 212 -1.10 -19.22 -5.25
C ALA A 212 -1.30 -17.74 -4.85
N MET A 213 -1.14 -16.82 -5.79
CA MET A 213 -1.38 -15.39 -5.56
C MET A 213 -2.86 -15.11 -5.22
N ARG A 214 -3.78 -15.79 -5.92
CA ARG A 214 -5.21 -15.71 -5.65
C ARG A 214 -5.53 -16.10 -4.20
N ALA A 215 -4.99 -17.23 -3.73
CA ALA A 215 -5.21 -17.69 -2.36
C ALA A 215 -4.70 -16.68 -1.31
N GLN A 216 -3.60 -15.97 -1.59
CA GLN A 216 -3.10 -14.92 -0.70
C GLN A 216 -4.06 -13.71 -0.66
N PHE A 217 -4.56 -13.26 -1.81
CA PHE A 217 -5.57 -12.20 -1.84
C PHE A 217 -6.86 -12.59 -1.12
N ASP A 218 -7.37 -13.82 -1.34
CA ASP A 218 -8.57 -14.31 -0.67
C ASP A 218 -8.39 -14.30 0.85
N ALA A 219 -7.26 -14.80 1.35
CA ALA A 219 -6.97 -14.83 2.78
C ALA A 219 -6.87 -13.42 3.39
N LEU A 220 -6.22 -12.50 2.69
CA LEU A 220 -6.08 -11.11 3.15
C LEU A 220 -7.44 -10.38 3.17
N ILE A 221 -8.20 -10.48 2.08
CA ILE A 221 -9.50 -9.83 1.95
C ILE A 221 -10.51 -10.39 2.94
N ALA A 222 -10.51 -11.71 3.18
CA ALA A 222 -11.36 -12.33 4.18
C ALA A 222 -11.13 -11.71 5.58
N GLN A 223 -9.87 -11.50 5.98
CA GLN A 223 -9.55 -10.87 7.26
C GLN A 223 -9.97 -9.38 7.31
N LEU A 224 -9.74 -8.64 6.22
CA LEU A 224 -10.15 -7.23 6.13
C LEU A 224 -11.68 -7.06 6.21
N LEU A 225 -12.44 -7.88 5.50
CA LEU A 225 -13.91 -7.85 5.51
C LEU A 225 -14.49 -8.36 6.83
N ALA A 226 -13.84 -9.34 7.49
CA ALA A 226 -14.25 -9.78 8.82
C ALA A 226 -14.09 -8.67 9.87
N ALA A 227 -13.03 -7.86 9.77
CA ALA A 227 -12.81 -6.73 10.67
C ALA A 227 -13.72 -5.52 10.38
N THR A 228 -14.27 -5.45 9.17
CA THR A 228 -15.16 -4.38 8.68
C THR A 228 -16.47 -4.96 8.14
N PRO A 229 -17.36 -5.49 9.00
CA PRO A 229 -18.51 -6.28 8.57
C PRO A 229 -19.51 -5.54 7.67
N ASP A 230 -19.53 -4.21 7.69
CA ASP A 230 -20.42 -3.38 6.87
C ASP A 230 -19.74 -2.79 5.62
N ALA A 231 -18.41 -2.89 5.52
CA ALA A 231 -17.66 -2.24 4.44
C ALA A 231 -17.73 -3.02 3.13
N ARG A 232 -17.60 -2.33 2.00
CA ARG A 232 -17.16 -2.99 0.76
C ARG A 232 -15.66 -2.80 0.57
N LEU A 233 -15.05 -3.58 -0.32
CA LEU A 233 -13.64 -3.42 -0.66
C LEU A 233 -13.52 -3.05 -2.14
N TYR A 234 -12.96 -1.88 -2.42
CA TYR A 234 -12.57 -1.45 -3.76
C TYR A 234 -11.13 -1.90 -4.03
N LEU A 235 -10.99 -2.94 -4.86
CA LEU A 235 -9.70 -3.54 -5.19
C LEU A 235 -9.15 -2.91 -6.47
N PHE A 236 -8.14 -2.05 -6.34
CA PHE A 236 -7.50 -1.47 -7.52
C PHE A 236 -6.80 -2.57 -8.33
N GLN A 237 -6.84 -2.46 -9.66
CA GLN A 237 -5.93 -3.24 -10.49
C GLN A 237 -4.61 -2.47 -10.60
N ALA A 238 -3.59 -2.97 -9.92
CA ALA A 238 -2.31 -2.29 -9.72
C ALA A 238 -1.17 -3.30 -9.88
N SER A 239 -0.33 -3.10 -10.89
CA SER A 239 0.83 -3.98 -11.10
C SER A 239 2.00 -3.31 -11.84
N LYS A 240 1.76 -2.17 -12.51
CA LYS A 240 2.77 -1.46 -13.30
C LYS A 240 3.83 -0.79 -12.42
N CYS A 241 5.07 -1.22 -12.62
CA CYS A 241 6.30 -0.63 -12.13
C CYS A 241 7.44 -1.14 -13.03
N ILE A 242 8.49 -0.35 -13.31
CA ILE A 242 9.57 -0.81 -14.20
C ILE A 242 10.67 -1.57 -13.45
N GLY A 243 11.11 -2.66 -14.08
CA GLY A 243 12.26 -3.49 -13.74
C GLY A 243 12.34 -4.64 -14.77
N PRO A 244 13.52 -5.16 -15.11
CA PRO A 244 13.72 -6.06 -16.25
C PRO A 244 12.99 -7.42 -16.16
N ARG A 245 12.32 -7.71 -15.03
CA ARG A 245 11.54 -8.94 -14.80
C ARG A 245 10.08 -8.68 -14.44
N ARG A 246 9.61 -7.43 -14.55
CA ARG A 246 8.25 -7.02 -14.16
C ARG A 246 7.22 -7.12 -15.28
N ALA A 247 7.64 -7.12 -16.54
CA ALA A 247 6.72 -7.16 -17.68
C ALA A 247 5.86 -8.45 -17.71
N ASP A 248 6.43 -9.59 -17.30
CA ASP A 248 5.76 -10.90 -17.40
C ASP A 248 4.64 -11.09 -16.37
N GLY A 249 4.74 -10.46 -15.19
CA GLY A 249 3.78 -10.65 -14.10
C GLY A 249 2.60 -9.66 -14.09
N VAL A 250 2.64 -8.59 -14.90
CA VAL A 250 1.62 -7.52 -14.90
C VAL A 250 0.24 -8.05 -15.28
N GLU A 251 0.12 -8.73 -16.42
CA GLU A 251 -1.17 -9.28 -16.86
C GLU A 251 -1.66 -10.40 -15.94
N ALA A 252 -0.74 -11.24 -15.44
CA ALA A 252 -1.03 -12.29 -14.48
C ALA A 252 -1.63 -11.72 -13.18
N MET A 253 -1.01 -10.65 -12.65
CA MET A 253 -1.43 -10.01 -11.41
C MET A 253 -2.80 -9.35 -11.58
N ARG A 254 -3.00 -8.60 -12.68
CA ARG A 254 -4.30 -7.98 -12.96
C ARG A 254 -5.40 -9.00 -13.18
N ALA A 255 -5.10 -10.14 -13.81
CA ALA A 255 -6.05 -11.24 -13.96
C ALA A 255 -6.46 -11.83 -12.61
N VAL A 256 -5.52 -12.00 -11.67
CA VAL A 256 -5.84 -12.44 -10.31
C VAL A 256 -6.69 -11.41 -9.58
N GLN A 257 -6.34 -10.12 -9.60
CA GLN A 257 -7.12 -9.05 -8.95
C GLN A 257 -8.57 -9.01 -9.46
N ARG A 258 -8.79 -9.13 -10.79
CA ARG A 258 -10.13 -9.23 -11.36
C ARG A 258 -10.87 -10.47 -10.89
N ALA A 259 -10.23 -11.65 -10.97
CA ALA A 259 -10.84 -12.90 -10.54
C ALA A 259 -11.23 -12.86 -9.05
N VAL A 260 -10.41 -12.25 -8.19
CA VAL A 260 -10.71 -12.01 -6.77
C VAL A 260 -11.98 -11.19 -6.62
N ALA A 261 -12.04 -10.04 -7.29
CA ALA A 261 -13.19 -9.16 -7.23
C ALA A 261 -14.48 -9.83 -7.73
N ASP A 262 -14.41 -10.54 -8.86
CA ASP A 262 -15.57 -11.18 -9.48
C ASP A 262 -16.16 -12.32 -8.62
N ALA A 263 -15.30 -13.04 -7.88
CA ALA A 263 -15.71 -14.21 -7.11
C ALA A 263 -16.04 -13.91 -5.64
N THR A 264 -15.78 -12.69 -5.14
CA THR A 264 -15.89 -12.37 -3.72
C THR A 264 -16.98 -11.34 -3.47
N PRO A 265 -18.09 -11.69 -2.79
CA PRO A 265 -19.12 -10.74 -2.41
C PRO A 265 -18.54 -9.53 -1.67
N ARG A 266 -19.08 -8.34 -1.93
CA ARG A 266 -18.62 -7.04 -1.38
C ARG A 266 -17.25 -6.57 -1.87
N VAL A 267 -16.55 -7.32 -2.72
CA VAL A 267 -15.35 -6.82 -3.42
C VAL A 267 -15.79 -6.24 -4.75
N ILE A 268 -15.28 -5.04 -5.05
CA ILE A 268 -15.58 -4.27 -6.25
C ILE A 268 -14.30 -4.23 -7.07
N ALA A 269 -14.41 -4.61 -8.35
CA ALA A 269 -13.32 -4.45 -9.29
C ALA A 269 -13.06 -2.95 -9.51
N GLY A 270 -11.94 -2.48 -8.95
CA GLY A 270 -11.56 -1.08 -8.96
C GLY A 270 -10.81 -0.66 -10.23
N LEU A 271 -10.49 0.62 -10.27
CA LEU A 271 -9.76 1.25 -11.35
C LEU A 271 -8.47 0.50 -11.66
N ASN A 272 -8.25 0.23 -12.95
CA ASN A 272 -6.97 -0.19 -13.44
C ASN A 272 -6.00 0.98 -13.52
N THR A 273 -5.14 1.11 -12.51
CA THR A 273 -4.18 2.20 -12.44
C THR A 273 -2.99 2.02 -13.38
N ASP A 274 -2.83 0.83 -13.97
CA ASP A 274 -1.81 0.58 -14.98
C ASP A 274 -2.14 1.25 -16.32
N SER A 275 -3.40 1.67 -16.53
CA SER A 275 -3.77 2.47 -17.71
C SER A 275 -3.12 3.84 -17.74
N PHE A 276 -2.61 4.33 -16.61
CA PHE A 276 -1.80 5.54 -16.54
C PHE A 276 -0.34 5.21 -16.91
N GLY A 277 0.09 5.75 -18.05
CA GLY A 277 1.44 5.57 -18.59
C GLY A 277 2.55 6.19 -17.72
N ASN A 278 3.78 6.16 -18.24
CA ASN A 278 4.95 6.61 -17.48
C ASN A 278 4.92 8.11 -17.16
N ASP A 279 4.25 8.94 -17.96
CA ASP A 279 4.09 10.38 -17.71
C ASP A 279 3.35 10.71 -16.41
N TYR A 280 2.60 9.73 -15.87
CA TYR A 280 1.89 9.84 -14.60
C TYR A 280 2.74 9.34 -13.40
N ARG A 281 4.01 8.98 -13.63
CA ARG A 281 4.91 8.39 -12.64
C ARG A 281 6.26 9.11 -12.64
N TRP A 282 6.91 9.25 -11.49
CA TRP A 282 8.15 10.03 -11.38
C TRP A 282 9.43 9.20 -11.52
N ASP A 283 9.36 7.91 -11.18
CA ASP A 283 10.42 6.92 -11.36
C ASP A 283 9.93 5.74 -12.19
N THR A 284 8.89 5.97 -13.00
CA THR A 284 8.18 4.96 -13.79
C THR A 284 7.44 3.89 -12.96
N CYS A 285 7.38 4.04 -11.63
CA CYS A 285 6.69 3.16 -10.70
C CYS A 285 5.67 3.90 -9.83
N HIS A 286 6.05 5.01 -9.23
CA HIS A 286 5.25 5.73 -8.24
C HIS A 286 4.57 6.95 -8.86
N PHE A 287 3.34 7.26 -8.46
CA PHE A 287 2.59 8.38 -9.06
C PHE A 287 3.25 9.74 -8.81
N ASN A 288 3.36 10.55 -9.85
CA ASN A 288 3.60 11.98 -9.69
C ASN A 288 2.27 12.72 -9.42
N SER A 289 2.32 14.05 -9.27
CA SER A 289 1.10 14.84 -9.01
C SER A 289 0.04 14.68 -10.11
N LEU A 290 0.46 14.60 -11.38
CA LEU A 290 -0.46 14.35 -12.50
C LEU A 290 -1.13 12.96 -12.37
N GLY A 291 -0.36 11.92 -12.02
CA GLY A 291 -0.87 10.57 -11.73
C GLY A 291 -1.86 10.53 -10.59
N ARG A 292 -1.49 11.15 -9.46
CA ARG A 292 -2.36 11.28 -8.28
C ARG A 292 -3.69 11.92 -8.67
N ASP A 293 -3.64 13.08 -9.32
CA ASP A 293 -4.84 13.87 -9.64
C ASP A 293 -5.73 13.14 -10.65
N ALA A 294 -5.15 12.45 -11.64
CA ALA A 294 -5.89 11.65 -12.61
C ALA A 294 -6.56 10.41 -11.98
N VAL A 295 -5.87 9.71 -11.08
CA VAL A 295 -6.45 8.58 -10.32
C VAL A 295 -7.61 9.09 -9.47
N VAL A 296 -7.40 10.15 -8.68
CA VAL A 296 -8.42 10.74 -7.81
C VAL A 296 -9.65 11.15 -8.63
N ALA A 297 -9.47 11.91 -9.71
CA ALA A 297 -10.57 12.33 -10.58
C ALA A 297 -11.39 11.14 -11.12
N ARG A 298 -10.73 10.01 -11.44
CA ARG A 298 -11.39 8.84 -12.01
C ARG A 298 -12.15 8.02 -10.97
N ILE A 299 -11.66 7.94 -9.73
CA ILE A 299 -12.30 7.14 -8.68
C ILE A 299 -13.36 7.92 -7.89
N THR A 300 -13.21 9.24 -7.70
CA THR A 300 -14.14 10.05 -6.89
C THR A 300 -15.62 9.77 -7.17
N PRO A 301 -16.13 9.84 -8.42
CA PRO A 301 -17.55 9.56 -8.67
C PRO A 301 -17.95 8.12 -8.30
N GLN A 302 -17.08 7.13 -8.57
CA GLN A 302 -17.33 5.74 -8.21
C GLN A 302 -17.42 5.58 -6.68
N ILE A 303 -16.51 6.21 -5.94
CA ILE A 303 -16.49 6.14 -4.48
C ILE A 303 -17.71 6.86 -3.88
N MET A 304 -18.11 8.01 -4.44
CA MET A 304 -19.33 8.71 -4.02
C MET A 304 -20.57 7.82 -4.21
N ASP A 305 -20.71 7.19 -5.37
CA ASP A 305 -21.84 6.29 -5.66
C ASP A 305 -21.89 5.12 -4.69
N LEU A 306 -20.73 4.55 -4.36
CA LEU A 306 -20.63 3.50 -3.36
C LEU A 306 -21.12 4.03 -2.00
N LEU A 307 -20.55 5.11 -1.48
CA LEU A 307 -20.94 5.66 -0.18
C LEU A 307 -22.44 6.04 -0.12
N GLY A 308 -22.98 6.59 -1.21
CA GLY A 308 -24.42 6.90 -1.31
C GLY A 308 -25.32 5.67 -1.38
N ALA A 309 -24.90 4.58 -2.04
CA ALA A 309 -25.65 3.33 -2.06
C ALA A 309 -25.71 2.66 -0.68
N ALA A 310 -24.64 2.74 0.11
CA ALA A 310 -24.61 2.20 1.47
C ALA A 310 -25.62 2.90 2.40
N ALA A 311 -25.74 4.23 2.29
CA ALA A 311 -26.73 5.00 3.06
C ALA A 311 -28.17 4.52 2.80
N ARG A 312 -28.52 4.29 1.52
CA ARG A 312 -29.86 3.81 1.13
C ARG A 312 -30.19 2.40 1.62
N SER A 313 -29.20 1.49 1.65
CA SER A 313 -29.41 0.14 2.20
C SER A 313 -29.60 0.12 3.72
N GLY A 314 -28.98 1.06 4.44
CA GLY A 314 -29.13 1.18 5.89
C GLY A 314 -30.50 1.72 6.32
N GLU A 315 -31.10 2.61 5.51
CA GLU A 315 -32.45 3.14 5.74
C GLU A 315 -33.55 2.10 5.46
N ALA A 316 -33.40 1.30 4.39
CA ALA A 316 -34.38 0.25 4.06
C ALA A 316 -34.45 -0.90 5.09
N GLY A 317 -33.41 -1.06 5.93
CA GLY A 317 -33.36 -2.05 7.01
C GLY A 317 -33.90 -1.57 8.36
N ARG A 318 -34.23 -0.28 8.51
CA ARG A 318 -34.87 0.26 9.72
C ARG A 318 -36.37 0.29 9.50
N ASN A 319 -37.08 -0.66 10.12
CA ASN A 319 -38.54 -0.64 10.18
C ASN A 319 -38.98 0.65 10.91
N PRO A 320 -39.86 1.51 10.36
CA PRO A 320 -40.24 2.77 11.01
C PRO A 320 -41.11 2.62 12.28
N LEU A 321 -41.19 1.43 12.85
CA LEU A 321 -42.05 1.07 13.97
C LEU A 321 -41.32 0.10 14.91
N GLU A 322 -40.21 0.54 15.52
CA GLU A 322 -39.68 0.02 16.79
C GLU A 322 -39.16 1.19 17.65
#